data_AF-A0A1Y3X0X7-F1
#
_entry.id   AF-A0A1Y3X0X7-F1
#
_cell.length_a   1.000
_cell.length_b   1.000
_cell.length_c   1.000
_cell.angle_alpha   90.00
_cell.angle_beta   90.00
_cell.angle_gamma   90.00
#
_symmetry.space_group_name_H-M   'P 1'
#
loop_
_entity.id
_entity.type
_entity.pdbx_description
1 polymer ?
#
loop_
_entity_poly.entity_id
_entity_poly.type
_entity_poly.pdbx_seq_one_letter_code
_entity_poly.pdbx_strand_id
1 'polypeptide(L)'
;MGHITPAAAAEVAANNQVTAPVAATDSTASAKGQQDKNDKNDKKSRRSPSAPVWVALTAARRMFNNLPSALQNTETKRMCLHEAANRIYGDLKRVDYDIKNEARRLINLVDFGEYCKKNGLDKDNVAEHVVFEGKTVVRRVMEYGVESVLGTKIQMFAEPLIENESKDDDQLTEDETKPE
;
A
#
# COMPACT_ATOMS: atom_id res chain seq x y z
N MET A 1 29.46 -27.92 44.33
CA MET A 1 29.45 -26.78 45.28
C MET A 1 29.90 -25.53 44.52
N GLY A 2 29.57 -24.33 45.02
CA GLY A 2 29.85 -23.04 44.37
C GLY A 2 28.78 -22.69 43.33
N HIS A 3 27.73 -21.91 43.63
CA HIS A 3 27.68 -20.48 44.02
C HIS A 3 28.21 -19.53 42.93
N ILE A 4 27.64 -18.38 42.60
CA ILE A 4 26.41 -17.61 42.88
C ILE A 4 26.58 -16.40 41.92
N THR A 5 25.52 -15.91 41.27
CA THR A 5 25.55 -14.58 40.64
C THR A 5 25.09 -13.51 41.64
N PRO A 6 25.57 -12.27 41.51
CA PRO A 6 24.62 -11.19 41.26
C PRO A 6 25.14 -10.14 40.26
N ALA A 7 24.28 -9.17 39.94
CA ALA A 7 24.57 -8.05 39.03
C ALA A 7 24.62 -6.70 39.78
N ALA A 8 25.36 -5.75 39.21
CA ALA A 8 25.22 -4.30 39.39
C ALA A 8 25.58 -3.65 38.04
N ALA A 9 24.89 -2.66 37.48
CA ALA A 9 24.28 -1.44 38.04
C ALA A 9 25.32 -0.35 38.37
N ALA A 10 25.51 0.57 37.41
CA ALA A 10 26.09 1.90 37.59
C ALA A 10 25.09 2.87 36.92
N GLU A 11 24.19 3.50 37.66
CA GLU A 11 24.37 4.64 38.59
C GLU A 11 24.26 5.98 37.84
N VAL A 12 23.39 6.85 38.35
CA VAL A 12 22.94 8.09 37.69
C VAL A 12 23.44 9.29 38.49
N ALA A 13 24.46 9.97 37.97
CA ALA A 13 25.00 11.18 38.59
C ALA A 13 24.08 12.40 38.32
N ALA A 14 23.51 12.96 39.38
CA ALA A 14 22.72 14.19 39.32
C ALA A 14 23.61 15.45 39.30
N ASN A 15 23.06 16.57 38.81
CA ASN A 15 23.60 17.90 39.09
C ASN A 15 22.57 18.76 39.85
N ASN A 16 23.05 19.74 40.60
CA ASN A 16 22.37 20.29 41.78
C ASN A 16 21.61 21.61 41.54
N GLN A 17 20.44 21.70 42.21
CA GLN A 17 19.98 22.81 43.09
C GLN A 17 20.04 24.26 42.53
N VAL A 18 18.90 24.89 42.21
CA VAL A 18 17.97 25.63 43.11
C VAL A 18 18.42 27.07 43.44
N THR A 19 17.61 28.04 42.99
CA THR A 19 17.53 29.41 43.55
C THR A 19 16.09 29.94 43.48
N ALA A 20 15.53 30.36 44.62
CA ALA A 20 14.23 31.03 44.85
C ALA A 20 14.20 31.53 46.32
N PRO A 21 13.20 32.30 46.84
CA PRO A 21 12.01 32.94 46.23
C PRO A 21 12.29 34.47 46.02
N VAL A 22 11.41 35.50 46.02
CA VAL A 22 9.99 35.81 46.36
C VAL A 22 9.38 36.69 45.24
N ALA A 23 8.13 37.21 45.21
CA ALA A 23 7.00 37.40 46.15
C ALA A 23 5.66 37.19 45.37
N ALA A 24 4.40 37.25 45.85
CA ALA A 24 3.68 37.96 46.93
C ALA A 24 3.45 39.47 46.67
N THR A 25 2.23 40.00 46.51
CA THR A 25 0.85 39.42 46.55
C THR A 25 0.07 39.83 45.24
N ASP A 26 -1.27 39.83 45.05
CA ASP A 26 -2.44 39.71 45.94
C ASP A 26 -3.71 39.19 45.21
N SER A 27 -4.86 39.38 45.84
CA SER A 27 -6.22 38.89 45.63
C SER A 27 -6.97 39.40 44.38
N THR A 28 -7.73 38.52 43.74
CA THR A 28 -9.20 38.48 43.94
C THR A 28 -9.80 37.18 43.38
N ALA A 29 -10.93 36.73 43.94
CA ALA A 29 -11.50 35.42 43.66
C ALA A 29 -12.82 35.49 42.88
N SER A 30 -13.05 34.49 42.03
CA SER A 30 -14.38 33.95 41.75
C SER A 30 -14.28 32.46 41.46
N ALA A 31 -15.33 31.70 41.74
CA ALA A 31 -15.24 30.26 41.97
C ALA A 31 -16.12 29.42 41.03
N LYS A 32 -15.81 28.11 41.01
CA LYS A 32 -16.70 26.99 40.69
C LYS A 32 -16.92 26.67 39.20
N GLY A 33 -16.26 25.60 38.74
CA GLY A 33 -16.44 25.06 37.39
C GLY A 33 -15.56 23.84 37.10
N GLN A 34 -15.90 22.67 37.64
CA GLN A 34 -15.25 21.41 37.25
C GLN A 34 -15.64 21.03 35.82
N GLN A 35 -14.66 20.87 34.92
CA GLN A 35 -14.70 19.74 33.99
C GLN A 35 -13.30 19.38 33.47
N ASP A 36 -12.72 18.31 34.01
CA ASP A 36 -11.62 17.60 33.35
C ASP A 36 -12.09 17.08 31.99
N LYS A 37 -11.58 17.68 30.91
CA LYS A 37 -11.60 17.08 29.58
C LYS A 37 -10.17 16.72 29.21
N ASN A 38 -9.89 15.42 29.30
CA ASN A 38 -8.64 14.81 28.88
C ASN A 38 -8.59 14.80 27.35
N ASP A 39 -8.36 15.97 26.75
CA ASP A 39 -8.20 16.16 25.31
C ASP A 39 -6.90 15.52 24.84
N LYS A 40 -6.97 14.18 24.72
CA LYS A 40 -5.99 13.37 24.00
C LYS A 40 -5.97 13.84 22.55
N ASN A 41 -5.06 14.77 22.29
CA ASN A 41 -4.80 15.37 20.99
C ASN A 41 -4.20 14.31 20.06
N ASP A 42 -5.07 13.42 19.57
CA ASP A 42 -4.76 12.43 18.56
C ASP A 42 -4.29 13.15 17.31
N LYS A 43 -2.96 13.26 17.17
CA LYS A 43 -2.27 13.70 15.96
C LYS A 43 -2.41 12.64 14.87
N LYS A 44 -3.66 12.31 14.50
CA LYS A 44 -4.05 11.58 13.30
C LYS A 44 -3.58 12.40 12.11
N SER A 45 -2.33 12.15 11.72
CA SER A 45 -1.59 12.85 10.68
C SER A 45 -2.51 13.14 9.51
N ARG A 46 -2.71 14.43 9.19
CA ARG A 46 -3.48 14.90 8.03
C ARG A 46 -2.70 14.61 6.75
N ARG A 47 -2.48 13.33 6.48
CA ARG A 47 -2.05 12.81 5.19
C ARG A 47 -3.09 13.27 4.18
N SER A 48 -2.64 13.92 3.10
CA SER A 48 -3.50 14.24 1.96
C SER A 48 -4.29 13.00 1.54
N PRO A 49 -5.56 13.13 1.11
CA PRO A 49 -6.33 11.99 0.62
C PRO A 49 -5.51 11.21 -0.39
N SER A 50 -5.27 9.92 -0.10
CA SER A 50 -4.55 9.05 -1.02
C SER A 50 -5.40 8.92 -2.28
N ALA A 51 -4.79 9.05 -3.47
CA ALA A 51 -5.50 8.88 -4.73
C ALA A 51 -6.27 7.55 -4.74
N PRO A 52 -7.51 7.49 -5.27
CA PRO A 52 -8.42 6.36 -5.05
C PRO A 52 -7.82 5.00 -5.41
N VAL A 53 -7.00 4.93 -6.46
CA VAL A 53 -6.26 3.72 -6.88
C VAL A 53 -5.47 3.10 -5.73
N TRP A 54 -4.74 3.90 -4.96
CA TRP A 54 -3.95 3.42 -3.82
C TRP A 54 -4.80 2.99 -2.63
N VAL A 55 -6.04 3.48 -2.52
CA VAL A 55 -7.02 3.01 -1.54
C VAL A 55 -7.59 1.65 -1.98
N ALA A 56 -8.03 1.54 -3.24
CA ALA A 56 -8.53 0.31 -3.84
C ALA A 56 -7.48 -0.83 -3.80
N LEU A 57 -6.27 -0.58 -4.28
CA LEU A 57 -5.14 -1.53 -4.22
C LEU A 57 -4.73 -1.91 -2.78
N THR A 58 -5.05 -1.08 -1.78
CA THR A 58 -4.80 -1.41 -0.37
C THR A 58 -5.93 -2.24 0.23
N ALA A 59 -7.18 -2.04 -0.19
CA ALA A 59 -8.31 -2.91 0.16
C ALA A 59 -8.17 -4.29 -0.52
N ALA A 60 -7.90 -4.32 -1.82
CA ALA A 60 -7.69 -5.54 -2.60
C ALA A 60 -6.59 -6.43 -2.01
N ARG A 61 -5.40 -5.86 -1.76
CA ARG A 61 -4.27 -6.60 -1.16
C ARG A 61 -4.55 -7.10 0.25
N ARG A 62 -5.39 -6.42 1.04
CA ARG A 62 -5.83 -6.90 2.36
C ARG A 62 -6.75 -8.11 2.23
N MET A 63 -7.69 -8.09 1.28
CA MET A 63 -8.55 -9.26 1.02
C MET A 63 -7.71 -10.44 0.55
N PHE A 64 -6.83 -10.22 -0.44
CA PHE A 64 -5.92 -11.23 -0.99
C PHE A 64 -4.99 -11.85 0.07
N ASN A 65 -4.30 -11.03 0.87
CA ASN A 65 -3.36 -11.51 1.89
C ASN A 65 -4.04 -12.22 3.07
N ASN A 66 -5.35 -12.04 3.27
CA ASN A 66 -6.12 -12.74 4.32
C ASN A 66 -6.57 -14.15 3.90
N LEU A 67 -6.41 -14.52 2.63
CA LEU A 67 -6.75 -15.86 2.12
C LEU A 67 -5.61 -16.86 2.35
N PRO A 68 -5.90 -18.17 2.49
CA PRO A 68 -4.87 -19.21 2.51
C PRO A 68 -3.92 -19.12 1.31
N SER A 69 -2.63 -19.38 1.52
CA SER A 69 -1.59 -19.23 0.48
C SER A 69 -1.86 -20.08 -0.79
N ALA A 70 -2.52 -21.23 -0.65
CA ALA A 70 -2.96 -22.06 -1.78
C ALA A 70 -3.97 -21.37 -2.73
N LEU A 71 -4.63 -20.30 -2.28
CA LEU A 71 -5.54 -19.46 -3.07
C LEU A 71 -4.90 -18.13 -3.51
N GLN A 72 -3.64 -17.85 -3.16
CA GLN A 72 -2.97 -16.58 -3.51
C GLN A 72 -2.40 -16.61 -4.95
N ASN A 73 -3.28 -16.87 -5.92
CA ASN A 73 -3.00 -16.90 -7.36
C ASN A 73 -3.49 -15.61 -8.08
N THR A 74 -3.12 -15.42 -9.35
CA THR A 74 -3.47 -14.19 -10.11
C THR A 74 -4.98 -14.00 -10.23
N GLU A 75 -5.75 -15.06 -10.45
CA GLU A 75 -7.21 -14.98 -10.56
C GLU A 75 -7.87 -14.42 -9.28
N THR A 76 -7.44 -14.93 -8.13
CA THR A 76 -7.90 -14.41 -6.83
C THR A 76 -7.42 -12.97 -6.59
N LYS A 77 -6.30 -12.56 -7.19
CA LYS A 77 -5.81 -11.18 -7.22
C LYS A 77 -6.73 -10.26 -8.04
N ARG A 78 -7.23 -10.73 -9.19
CA ARG A 78 -8.27 -10.06 -10.03
C ARG A 78 -9.57 -9.89 -9.24
N MET A 79 -10.11 -10.98 -8.68
CA MET A 79 -11.34 -10.93 -7.85
C MET A 79 -11.23 -9.92 -6.70
N CYS A 80 -10.11 -9.91 -5.97
CA CYS A 80 -9.88 -8.96 -4.88
C CYS A 80 -9.76 -7.52 -5.38
N LEU A 81 -9.22 -7.30 -6.59
CA LEU A 81 -9.13 -5.99 -7.21
C LEU A 81 -10.52 -5.48 -7.63
N HIS A 82 -11.28 -6.28 -8.38
CA HIS A 82 -12.62 -5.98 -8.85
C HIS A 82 -13.56 -5.57 -7.68
N GLU A 83 -13.60 -6.38 -6.62
CA GLU A 83 -14.45 -6.12 -5.45
C GLU A 83 -14.03 -4.85 -4.68
N ALA A 84 -12.73 -4.54 -4.61
CA ALA A 84 -12.25 -3.30 -4.01
C ALA A 84 -12.55 -2.07 -4.89
N ALA A 85 -12.39 -2.21 -6.20
CA ALA A 85 -12.59 -1.15 -7.18
C ALA A 85 -14.06 -0.74 -7.28
N ASN A 86 -14.97 -1.71 -7.41
CA ASN A 86 -16.41 -1.48 -7.44
C ASN A 86 -16.88 -0.64 -6.22
N ARG A 87 -16.39 -0.98 -5.02
CA ARG A 87 -16.70 -0.27 -3.76
C ARG A 87 -16.10 1.14 -3.61
N ILE A 88 -15.06 1.49 -4.36
CA ILE A 88 -14.25 2.71 -4.14
C ILE A 88 -14.31 3.69 -5.33
N TYR A 89 -14.48 3.18 -6.54
CA TYR A 89 -14.66 3.96 -7.77
C TYR A 89 -16.11 3.99 -8.25
N GLY A 90 -16.80 2.85 -8.22
CA GLY A 90 -18.06 2.65 -8.97
C GLY A 90 -17.89 2.55 -10.50
N ASP A 91 -16.65 2.65 -10.99
CA ASP A 91 -16.24 2.54 -12.40
C ASP A 91 -14.97 1.69 -12.46
N LEU A 92 -15.05 0.54 -13.13
CA LEU A 92 -13.95 -0.42 -13.25
C LEU A 92 -12.94 0.03 -14.31
N LYS A 93 -13.40 0.47 -15.49
CA LYS A 93 -12.51 0.96 -16.56
C LYS A 93 -11.62 2.10 -16.07
N ARG A 94 -12.11 2.91 -15.12
CA ARG A 94 -11.32 3.97 -14.51
C ARG A 94 -10.27 3.48 -13.50
N VAL A 95 -10.50 2.41 -12.74
CA VAL A 95 -9.41 1.86 -11.89
C VAL A 95 -8.30 1.29 -12.76
N ASP A 96 -8.66 0.65 -13.87
CA ASP A 96 -7.72 0.04 -14.79
C ASP A 96 -6.82 1.07 -15.48
N TYR A 97 -7.40 2.18 -15.93
CA TYR A 97 -6.64 3.33 -16.42
C TYR A 97 -5.68 3.90 -15.36
N ASP A 98 -6.16 4.12 -14.13
CA ASP A 98 -5.34 4.69 -13.06
C ASP A 98 -4.19 3.74 -12.63
N ILE A 99 -4.40 2.42 -12.64
CA ILE A 99 -3.36 1.40 -12.38
C ILE A 99 -2.34 1.37 -13.52
N LYS A 100 -2.79 1.25 -14.78
CA LYS A 100 -1.90 1.28 -15.96
C LYS A 100 -1.10 2.58 -16.01
N ASN A 101 -1.64 3.69 -15.49
CA ASN A 101 -0.92 4.94 -15.36
C ASN A 101 0.17 4.94 -14.27
N GLU A 102 -0.06 4.34 -13.09
CA GLU A 102 1.00 4.14 -12.09
C GLU A 102 2.04 3.09 -12.54
N ALA A 103 1.63 2.09 -13.34
CA ALA A 103 2.52 1.07 -13.90
C ALA A 103 3.53 1.65 -14.90
N ARG A 104 3.16 2.68 -15.68
CA ARG A 104 4.07 3.39 -16.62
C ARG A 104 5.36 3.89 -15.96
N ARG A 105 5.33 4.15 -14.64
CA ARG A 105 6.50 4.54 -13.85
C ARG A 105 7.61 3.49 -13.80
N LEU A 106 7.26 2.22 -14.03
CA LEU A 106 8.17 1.08 -14.09
C LEU A 106 8.46 0.70 -15.55
N ILE A 107 7.42 0.62 -16.38
CA ILE A 107 7.48 0.24 -17.81
C ILE A 107 8.43 1.13 -18.63
N ASN A 108 8.60 2.39 -18.20
CA ASN A 108 9.49 3.38 -18.83
C ASN A 108 10.95 3.31 -18.34
N LEU A 109 11.29 2.46 -17.37
CA LEU A 109 12.67 2.26 -16.91
C LEU A 109 13.35 1.18 -17.77
N VAL A 110 14.52 1.50 -18.34
CA VAL A 110 15.28 0.58 -19.21
C VAL A 110 15.61 -0.72 -18.47
N ASP A 111 16.21 -0.61 -17.29
CA ASP A 111 16.64 -1.75 -16.47
C ASP A 111 15.48 -2.67 -16.07
N PHE A 112 14.28 -2.11 -15.85
CA PHE A 112 13.06 -2.86 -15.55
C PHE A 112 12.60 -3.66 -16.77
N GLY A 113 12.54 -3.03 -17.94
CA GLY A 113 12.20 -3.70 -19.20
C GLY A 113 13.23 -4.79 -19.58
N GLU A 114 14.52 -4.51 -19.40
CA GLU A 114 15.58 -5.50 -19.56
C GLU A 114 15.45 -6.67 -18.58
N TYR A 115 15.16 -6.40 -17.30
CA TYR A 115 15.00 -7.45 -16.29
C TYR A 115 13.83 -8.38 -16.62
N CYS A 116 12.67 -7.83 -17.00
CA CYS A 116 11.51 -8.63 -17.41
C CYS A 116 11.86 -9.50 -18.62
N LYS A 117 12.46 -8.90 -19.66
CA LYS A 117 12.92 -9.62 -20.87
C LYS A 117 13.92 -10.74 -20.57
N LYS A 118 14.89 -10.50 -19.67
CA LYS A 118 15.89 -11.52 -19.25
C LYS A 118 15.27 -12.70 -18.50
N ASN A 119 14.11 -12.49 -17.86
CA ASN A 119 13.35 -13.53 -17.16
C ASN A 119 12.22 -14.14 -18.02
N GLY A 120 12.07 -13.74 -19.28
CA GLY A 120 10.98 -14.21 -20.15
C GLY A 120 9.59 -13.71 -19.76
N LEU A 121 9.51 -12.62 -18.99
CA LEU A 121 8.26 -12.04 -18.50
C LEU A 121 7.88 -10.80 -19.31
N ASP A 122 6.58 -10.61 -19.51
CA ASP A 122 6.05 -9.35 -20.03
C ASP A 122 6.19 -8.22 -18.99
N LYS A 123 6.68 -7.07 -19.42
CA LYS A 123 7.00 -5.95 -18.52
C LYS A 123 5.75 -5.22 -18.02
N ASP A 124 4.68 -5.19 -18.80
CA ASP A 124 3.45 -4.47 -18.50
C ASP A 124 2.64 -5.29 -17.47
N ASN A 125 2.51 -6.62 -17.68
CA ASN A 125 1.96 -7.56 -16.70
C ASN A 125 2.70 -7.48 -15.35
N VAL A 126 4.03 -7.53 -15.39
CA VAL A 126 4.87 -7.42 -14.17
C VAL A 126 4.64 -6.08 -13.47
N ALA A 127 4.57 -4.96 -14.20
CA ALA A 127 4.39 -3.64 -13.63
C ALA A 127 3.03 -3.46 -12.94
N GLU A 128 1.94 -3.96 -13.52
CA GLU A 128 0.63 -3.98 -12.87
C GLU A 128 0.65 -4.78 -11.56
N HIS A 129 1.28 -5.96 -11.58
CA HIS A 129 1.45 -6.77 -10.39
C HIS A 129 2.28 -6.04 -9.30
N VAL A 130 3.37 -5.34 -9.66
CA VAL A 130 4.17 -4.52 -8.71
C VAL A 130 3.34 -3.37 -8.15
N VAL A 131 2.51 -2.71 -8.97
CA VAL A 131 1.58 -1.66 -8.54
C VAL A 131 0.60 -2.21 -7.51
N PHE A 132 0.06 -3.42 -7.69
CA PHE A 132 -0.79 -4.06 -6.68
C PHE A 132 -0.07 -4.31 -5.36
N GLU A 133 1.20 -4.73 -5.34
CA GLU A 133 2.00 -4.88 -4.11
C GLU A 133 2.16 -3.54 -3.34
N GLY A 134 2.04 -2.41 -4.04
CA GLY A 134 1.70 -1.12 -3.47
C GLY A 134 2.76 -0.03 -3.66
N LYS A 135 2.40 1.22 -3.37
CA LYS A 135 3.21 2.43 -3.63
C LYS A 135 4.64 2.38 -3.10
N THR A 136 4.84 1.78 -1.93
CA THR A 136 6.19 1.59 -1.34
C THR A 136 7.01 0.55 -2.09
N VAL A 137 6.36 -0.50 -2.62
CA VAL A 137 7.02 -1.54 -3.43
C VAL A 137 7.39 -0.98 -4.80
N VAL A 138 6.47 -0.28 -5.48
CA VAL A 138 6.77 0.47 -6.71
C VAL A 138 7.97 1.39 -6.51
N ARG A 139 7.99 2.22 -5.44
CA ARG A 139 9.14 3.08 -5.14
C ARG A 139 10.43 2.27 -4.99
N ARG A 140 10.42 1.19 -4.21
CA ARG A 140 11.62 0.36 -4.00
C ARG A 140 12.10 -0.30 -5.29
N VAL A 141 11.21 -0.75 -6.17
CA VAL A 141 11.59 -1.30 -7.49
C VAL A 141 12.22 -0.22 -8.38
N MET A 142 11.72 1.03 -8.33
CA MET A 142 12.36 2.17 -8.99
C MET A 142 13.73 2.57 -8.38
N GLU A 143 14.02 2.18 -7.13
CA GLU A 143 15.20 2.62 -6.37
C GLU A 143 16.30 1.55 -6.29
N TYR A 144 15.93 0.26 -6.24
CA TYR A 144 16.83 -0.90 -6.02
C TYR A 144 16.66 -2.04 -7.04
N GLY A 145 15.81 -1.86 -8.07
CA GLY A 145 15.49 -2.88 -9.06
C GLY A 145 14.45 -3.91 -8.59
N VAL A 146 14.04 -4.78 -9.52
CA VAL A 146 13.01 -5.81 -9.28
C VAL A 146 13.52 -6.91 -8.36
N GLU A 147 14.71 -7.45 -8.64
CA GLU A 147 15.31 -8.60 -7.97
C GLU A 147 15.46 -8.38 -6.46
N SER A 148 16.04 -7.24 -6.08
CA SER A 148 16.29 -6.83 -4.68
C SER A 148 15.02 -6.65 -3.83
N VAL A 149 13.84 -6.58 -4.47
CA VAL A 149 12.57 -6.16 -3.83
C VAL A 149 11.50 -7.24 -3.88
N LEU A 150 11.49 -8.06 -4.95
CA LEU A 150 10.50 -9.11 -5.20
C LEU A 150 11.12 -10.50 -5.32
N GLY A 151 12.39 -10.61 -5.70
CA GLY A 151 13.08 -11.89 -5.91
C GLY A 151 12.26 -12.86 -6.77
N THR A 152 12.20 -14.13 -6.35
CA THR A 152 11.48 -15.20 -7.06
C THR A 152 9.97 -14.98 -7.16
N LYS A 153 9.34 -14.10 -6.36
CA LYS A 153 7.90 -13.79 -6.46
C LYS A 153 7.52 -13.26 -7.85
N ILE A 154 8.49 -12.69 -8.57
CA ILE A 154 8.31 -12.17 -9.93
C ILE A 154 7.78 -13.22 -10.93
N GLN A 155 8.10 -14.51 -10.71
CA GLN A 155 7.67 -15.61 -11.58
C GLN A 155 6.14 -15.83 -11.56
N MET A 156 5.45 -15.34 -10.53
CA MET A 156 3.99 -15.40 -10.44
C MET A 156 3.29 -14.32 -11.28
N PHE A 157 4.03 -13.41 -11.93
CA PHE A 157 3.50 -12.21 -12.57
C PHE A 157 3.56 -12.31 -14.12
N ALA A 158 3.48 -13.53 -14.65
CA ALA A 158 3.50 -13.81 -16.09
C ALA A 158 2.16 -13.48 -16.79
N GLU A 159 1.04 -13.69 -16.09
CA GLU A 159 -0.30 -13.29 -16.54
C GLU A 159 -0.56 -11.78 -16.31
N PRO A 160 -1.46 -11.15 -17.09
CA PRO A 160 -1.92 -9.78 -16.82
C PRO A 160 -2.74 -9.73 -15.51
N LEU A 161 -2.63 -8.63 -14.77
CA LEU A 161 -3.51 -8.35 -13.63
C LEU A 161 -4.81 -7.69 -14.11
N ILE A 162 -4.72 -6.84 -15.13
CA ILE A 162 -5.84 -6.18 -15.77
C ILE A 162 -6.01 -6.75 -17.17
N GLU A 163 -7.15 -7.38 -17.41
CA GLU A 163 -7.54 -7.82 -18.74
C GLU A 163 -7.57 -6.62 -19.69
N ASN A 164 -6.85 -6.73 -20.80
CA ASN A 164 -6.92 -5.74 -21.86
C ASN A 164 -8.22 -5.99 -22.64
N GLU A 165 -9.08 -4.98 -22.76
CA GLU A 165 -10.30 -5.06 -23.59
C GLU A 165 -9.89 -5.35 -25.05
N SER A 166 -10.03 -6.61 -25.48
CA SER A 166 -9.30 -7.17 -26.63
C SER A 166 -10.21 -7.58 -27.80
N LYS A 167 -11.07 -6.64 -28.22
CA LYS A 167 -11.86 -6.67 -29.47
C LYS A 167 -12.98 -7.72 -29.54
N ASP A 168 -14.04 -7.50 -28.77
CA ASP A 168 -15.36 -8.10 -29.03
C ASP A 168 -16.24 -7.18 -29.90
N ASP A 169 -15.66 -6.68 -31.01
CA ASP A 169 -16.30 -5.69 -31.92
C ASP A 169 -16.17 -6.08 -33.42
N ASP A 170 -15.69 -7.29 -33.75
CA ASP A 170 -15.44 -7.71 -35.14
C ASP A 170 -15.84 -9.19 -35.41
N GLN A 171 -17.14 -9.48 -35.27
CA GLN A 171 -17.92 -10.38 -36.17
C GLN A 171 -19.39 -10.45 -35.77
N LEU A 172 -20.13 -9.37 -36.04
CA LEU A 172 -21.57 -9.46 -36.27
C LEU A 172 -21.87 -9.01 -37.69
N THR A 173 -21.68 -9.91 -38.65
CA THR A 173 -22.24 -9.77 -40.01
C THR A 173 -23.38 -10.77 -40.15
N GLU A 174 -24.58 -10.26 -39.94
CA GLU A 174 -25.82 -10.92 -40.32
C GLU A 174 -25.85 -11.11 -41.84
N ASP A 175 -26.22 -12.30 -42.33
CA ASP A 175 -27.13 -12.39 -43.47
C ASP A 175 -28.04 -13.61 -43.30
N GLU A 176 -29.34 -13.35 -43.22
CA GLU A 176 -30.38 -14.37 -43.23
C GLU A 176 -31.00 -14.44 -44.62
N THR A 177 -30.57 -15.39 -45.45
CA THR A 177 -31.33 -15.77 -46.65
C THR A 177 -31.43 -17.27 -46.86
N LYS A 178 -32.58 -17.85 -46.49
CA LYS A 178 -33.09 -19.11 -47.06
C LYS A 178 -34.09 -18.78 -48.17
N PRO A 179 -33.78 -19.14 -49.43
CA PRO A 179 -34.59 -20.14 -50.15
C PRO A 179 -33.72 -21.17 -50.90
N GLU A 180 -34.23 -22.31 -51.35
CA GLU A 180 -35.62 -22.81 -51.38
C GLU A 180 -35.70 -24.20 -50.70
#